data_AF-A0A1W0CIQ1-F1
#
_entry.id   AF-A0A1W0CIQ1-F1
#
_cell.length_a   1.000
_cell.length_b   1.000
_cell.length_c   1.000
_cell.angle_alpha   90.00
_cell.angle_beta   90.00
_cell.angle_gamma   90.00
#
_symmetry.space_group_name_H-M   'P 1'
#
loop_
_entity.id
_entity.type
_entity.pdbx_description
1 polymer ?
#
loop_
_entity_poly.entity_id
_entity_poly.type
_entity_poly.pdbx_seq_one_letter_code
_entity_poly.pdbx_strand_id
1 'polypeptide(L)' 'MGAAGRPVEVVTEDQYKVVIPAGDQSRYQPILALRINGRPLEEMGFSQWMMYPLNDFRELQTADIDAKLAWRVKALVVR' A
#
# COMPACT_ATOMS: atom_id res chain seq x y z
N MET A 1 15.75 -6.10 -20.38
CA MET A 1 15.40 -4.93 -19.55
C MET A 1 14.00 -5.17 -19.00
N GLY A 2 13.87 -5.40 -17.69
CA GLY A 2 12.56 -5.60 -17.05
C GLY A 2 11.84 -4.26 -16.92
N ALA A 3 10.53 -4.25 -17.19
CA ALA A 3 9.70 -3.06 -17.02
C ALA A 3 9.73 -2.65 -15.54
N ALA A 4 10.53 -1.64 -15.20
CA ALA A 4 10.37 -0.92 -13.95
C ALA A 4 9.00 -0.25 -14.04
N GLY A 5 8.04 -0.74 -13.27
CA GLY A 5 6.70 -0.17 -13.22
C GLY A 5 6.73 1.33 -12.90
N ARG A 6 5.64 2.05 -13.18
CA ARG A 6 5.56 3.49 -12.91
C ARG A 6 5.31 3.73 -11.42
N PRO A 7 5.86 4.79 -10.80
CA PRO A 7 5.53 5.12 -9.42
C PRO A 7 4.02 5.40 -9.30
N VAL A 8 3.43 4.95 -8.19
CA VAL A 8 2.01 5.15 -7.91
C VAL A 8 1.88 6.00 -6.66
N GLU A 9 1.17 7.11 -6.78
CA GLU A 9 0.78 7.92 -5.63
C GLU A 9 -0.56 7.41 -5.09
N VAL A 10 -0.57 7.11 -3.80
CA VAL A 10 -1.75 6.72 -3.03
C VAL A 10 -2.23 7.94 -2.28
N VAL A 11 -3.47 8.33 -2.52
CA VAL A 11 -4.09 9.50 -1.88
C VAL A 11 -5.22 9.02 -0.98
N THR A 12 -5.21 9.43 0.28
CA THR A 12 -6.24 9.09 1.26
C THR A 12 -7.33 10.16 1.34
N GLU A 13 -8.41 9.87 2.06
CA GLU A 13 -9.51 10.80 2.29
C GLU A 13 -9.09 12.08 3.02
N ASP A 14 -8.16 11.97 3.98
CA ASP A 14 -7.57 13.08 4.75
C ASP A 14 -6.43 13.79 4.02
N GLN A 15 -6.28 13.55 2.71
CA GLN A 15 -5.24 14.13 1.85
C GLN A 15 -3.80 13.72 2.19
N TYR A 16 -3.61 12.69 3.02
CA TYR A 16 -2.32 12.05 3.18
C TYR A 16 -1.90 11.38 1.86
N LYS A 17 -0.62 11.50 1.52
CA LYS A 17 -0.07 11.01 0.25
C LYS A 17 1.17 10.17 0.51
N VAL A 18 1.18 8.97 -0.05
CA VAL A 18 2.36 8.10 -0.06
C VAL A 18 2.67 7.67 -1.49
N VAL A 19 3.95 7.48 -1.78
CA VAL A 19 4.40 7.04 -3.10
C VAL A 19 4.93 5.63 -2.99
N ILE A 20 4.38 4.74 -3.80
CA ILE A 20 4.92 3.41 -4.09
C ILE A 20 5.95 3.59 -5.22
N PRO A 21 7.24 3.39 -4.96
CA PRO A 21 8.29 3.55 -5.96
C PRO A 21 8.13 2.62 -7.16
N ALA A 22 8.67 3.06 -8.29
CA ALA A 22 8.88 2.21 -9.46
C ALA A 22 9.67 0.95 -9.07
N GLY A 23 9.13 -0.23 -9.37
CA GLY A 23 9.77 -1.52 -9.08
C GLY A 23 9.29 -2.22 -7.81
N ASP A 24 8.72 -1.50 -6.83
CA ASP A 24 8.13 -2.14 -5.63
C ASP A 24 6.95 -3.03 -6.01
N GLN A 25 6.21 -2.66 -7.06
CA GLN A 25 5.13 -3.47 -7.63
C GLN A 25 5.62 -4.85 -8.06
N SER A 26 6.75 -4.90 -8.76
CA SER A 26 7.32 -6.15 -9.26
C SER A 26 8.04 -6.93 -8.16
N ARG A 27 8.66 -6.23 -7.20
CA ARG A 27 9.47 -6.87 -6.15
C ARG A 27 8.64 -7.38 -4.98
N TYR A 28 7.69 -6.58 -4.50
CA TYR A 28 6.96 -6.84 -3.26
C TYR A 28 5.46 -7.05 -3.48
N GLN A 29 4.93 -6.67 -4.65
CA GLN A 29 3.50 -6.83 -4.97
C GLN A 29 2.57 -6.28 -3.87
N PRO A 30 2.69 -4.97 -3.55
CA PRO A 30 1.88 -4.38 -2.50
C PRO A 30 0.40 -4.40 -2.89
N ILE A 31 -0.49 -4.53 -1.90
CA ILE A 31 -1.92 -4.81 -2.09
C ILE A 31 -2.81 -3.70 -1.55
N LEU A 32 -3.97 -3.50 -2.19
CA LEU A 32 -5.07 -2.76 -1.59
C LEU A 32 -5.98 -3.74 -0.86
N ALA A 33 -5.84 -3.83 0.45
CA ALA A 33 -6.64 -4.71 1.28
C ALA A 33 -8.05 -4.13 1.49
N LEU A 34 -9.06 -4.99 1.34
CA LEU A 34 -10.46 -4.75 1.72
C LEU A 34 -10.89 -5.62 2.91
N ARG A 35 -10.09 -6.64 3.24
CA ARG A 35 -10.36 -7.61 4.30
C ARG A 35 -9.06 -7.92 5.04
N ILE A 36 -9.18 -8.23 6.32
CA ILE A 36 -8.08 -8.74 7.15
C ILE A 36 -8.54 -10.03 7.85
N ASN A 37 -7.76 -11.10 7.73
CA ASN A 37 -8.09 -12.43 8.27
C ASN A 37 -9.52 -12.91 7.91
N GLY A 38 -9.95 -12.66 6.67
CA GLY A 38 -11.27 -13.04 6.16
C GLY A 38 -12.43 -12.12 6.57
N ARG A 39 -12.20 -11.13 7.43
CA ARG A 39 -13.23 -10.15 7.85
C ARG A 39 -13.11 -8.85 7.06
N PRO A 40 -14.22 -8.23 6.62
CA PRO A 40 -14.21 -6.89 6.01
C PRO A 40 -13.54 -5.86 6.93
N LEU A 41 -12.75 -4.95 6.34
CA LEU A 41 -12.08 -3.89 7.10
C LEU A 41 -13.10 -2.88 7.67
N GLU A 42 -14.21 -2.68 6.98
CA GLU A 42 -15.30 -1.78 7.36
C GLU A 42 -15.91 -2.16 8.71
N GLU A 43 -16.04 -3.46 9.01
CA GLU A 43 -16.54 -3.96 10.30
C GLU A 43 -15.61 -3.60 11.47
N MET A 44 -14.33 -3.37 11.20
CA MET A 44 -13.33 -2.98 12.18
C MET A 44 -13.14 -1.46 12.27
N GLY A 45 -13.92 -0.68 11.51
CA GLY A 45 -13.80 0.79 11.45
C GLY A 45 -12.68 1.30 10.53
N PHE A 46 -12.02 0.40 9.79
CA PHE A 46 -11.07 0.75 8.75
C PHE A 46 -11.77 0.84 7.39
N SER A 47 -11.07 1.36 6.38
CA SER A 47 -11.53 1.34 4.99
C SER A 47 -10.43 0.69 4.13
N GLN A 48 -10.46 0.89 2.82
CA GLN A 48 -9.43 0.36 1.93
C GLN A 48 -8.03 0.76 2.44
N TRP A 49 -7.15 -0.23 2.56
CA TRP A 49 -5.85 -0.07 3.17
C TRP A 49 -4.75 -0.52 2.23
N MET A 50 -3.87 0.40 1.86
CA MET A 50 -2.65 0.07 1.12
C MET A 50 -1.67 -0.65 2.04
N MET A 51 -1.23 -1.84 1.67
CA MET A 51 -0.31 -2.66 2.48
C MET A 51 0.84 -3.26 1.67
N TYR A 52 1.96 -3.44 2.34
CA TYR A 52 3.06 -4.30 1.89
C TYR A 52 3.03 -5.65 2.63
N PRO A 53 3.50 -6.75 2.03
CA PRO A 53 3.60 -8.04 2.70
C PRO A 53 4.81 -8.10 3.66
N LEU A 54 4.70 -7.41 4.80
CA LEU A 54 5.80 -7.22 5.77
C LEU A 54 6.38 -8.53 6.33
N ASN A 55 5.56 -9.58 6.38
CA ASN A 55 5.99 -10.87 6.94
C ASN A 55 6.83 -11.68 5.95
N ASP A 56 6.69 -11.43 4.65
CA ASP A 56 7.43 -12.13 3.59
C ASP A 56 8.81 -11.48 3.33
N PHE A 57 8.97 -10.21 3.71
CA PHE A 57 10.17 -9.41 3.46
C PHE A 57 10.64 -8.69 4.72
N ARG A 58 11.68 -9.22 5.38
CA ARG A 58 12.24 -8.61 6.60
C ARG A 58 12.79 -7.21 6.35
N GLU A 59 13.28 -6.92 5.15
CA GLU A 59 13.79 -5.58 4.81
C GLU A 59 12.70 -4.50 4.81
N LEU A 60 11.42 -4.90 4.79
CA LEU A 60 10.29 -3.98 4.84
C LEU A 60 9.88 -3.59 6.27
N GLN A 61 10.50 -4.18 7.30
CA GLN A 61 10.17 -3.91 8.71
C GLN A 61 10.87 -2.64 9.20
N THR A 62 10.51 -1.50 8.60
CA THR A 62 11.07 -0.19 8.89
C THR A 62 9.97 0.86 9.05
N ALA A 63 10.24 1.91 9.82
CA ALA A 63 9.29 3.00 10.05
C ALA A 63 8.85 3.70 8.75
N ASP A 64 9.74 3.79 7.75
CA ASP A 64 9.43 4.34 6.44
C ASP A 64 8.39 3.52 5.67
N ILE A 65 8.44 2.19 5.78
CA ILE A 65 7.43 1.31 5.15
C ILE A 65 6.13 1.35 5.94
N ASP A 66 6.20 1.37 7.27
CA ASP A 66 5.00 1.52 8.12
C ASP A 66 4.21 2.79 7.77
N ALA A 67 4.91 3.90 7.49
CA ALA A 67 4.29 5.14 7.03
C ALA A 67 3.58 4.98 5.66
N LYS A 68 4.03 4.06 4.80
CA LYS A 68 3.38 3.77 3.51
C LYS A 68 2.12 2.91 3.63
N LEU A 69 1.84 2.35 4.82
CA LEU A 69 0.62 1.58 5.08
C LEU A 69 -0.59 2.51 5.24
N ALA A 70 -0.98 3.17 4.16
CA ALA A 70 -2.01 4.19 4.16
C ALA A 70 -3.44 3.59 4.20
N TRP A 71 -4.20 3.94 5.23
CA TRP A 71 -5.61 3.58 5.39
C TRP A 71 -6.52 4.67 4.79
N ARG A 72 -7.79 4.34 4.49
CA ARG A 72 -8.76 5.24 3.82
C ARG A 72 -8.28 5.73 2.45
N VAL A 73 -7.81 4.81 1.62
CA VAL A 73 -7.37 5.11 0.26
C VAL A 73 -8.55 5.59 -0.59
N LYS A 74 -8.44 6.81 -1.11
CA LYS A 74 -9.44 7.46 -1.98
C LYS A 74 -9.09 7.33 -3.46
N ALA A 75 -7.81 7.43 -3.82
CA ALA A 75 -7.36 7.36 -5.20
C ALA A 75 -5.95 6.76 -5.33
N LEU A 76 -5.71 6.08 -6.45
CA LEU A 76 -4.41 5.65 -6.91
C LEU A 76 -4.09 6.38 -8.21
N VAL A 77 -2.96 7.09 -8.26
CA VAL A 77 -2.55 7.90 -9.41
C VAL A 77 -1.21 7.38 -9.93
N VAL A 78 -1.21 6.89 -11.17
CA VAL A 78 0.02 6.47 -11.86
C VAL A 78 0.73 7.72 -12.42
N ARG A 79 2.01 7.89 -12.09
CA ARG A 79 2.82 9.04 -12.55
C ARG A 79 3.84 8.67 -13.61
#